data_AF-A0A7S0D7T9-F1
#
_entry.id   AF-A0A7S0D7T9-F1
#
_cell.length_a   1.000
_cell.length_b   1.000
_cell.length_c   1.000
_cell.angle_alpha   90.00
_cell.angle_beta   90.00
_cell.angle_gamma   90.00
#
_symmetry.space_group_name_H-M   'P 1'
#
loop_
_entity.id
_entity.type
_entity.pdbx_description
1 polymer ?
#
loop_
_entity_poly.entity_id
_entity_poly.type
_entity_poly.pdbx_seq_one_letter_code
_entity_poly.pdbx_strand_id
1 'polypeptide(L)'
;AVPFASFPDAHPAVLASLKRLGFETATYVQSQAAPVFREGRDVVIAAETGSGKTLSYLVPIFSNLLRNGHGSPRGETDTETDQTRVARGTGALILVPNASLVTQVKSVCDSLVDANGVPLLKTVGLTPDASLPARDAPDVVVATPARAAEDLCRFSEGAWRRGNFSKNVTFIRHVVFDEADQLLSGGYLRPVRGIFDVLYREEKLAALGLTVDAEEDDESGNEKEPGWSGDAARGVDGDARDWRLDHRDVNHEKLVKQKAQISGKGKGPALGGKGGVGVGAG
;
A
#
# COMPACT_ATOMS: atom_id res chain seq x y z
N ALA A 1 -19.25 24.11 -6.31
CA ALA A 1 -18.57 23.42 -5.19
C ALA A 1 -19.13 22.01 -5.09
N VAL A 2 -18.29 20.99 -4.92
CA VAL A 2 -18.75 19.59 -4.80
C VAL A 2 -18.87 19.26 -3.31
N PRO A 3 -20.05 18.90 -2.77
CA PRO A 3 -20.18 18.53 -1.37
C PRO A 3 -19.45 17.22 -1.06
N PHE A 4 -18.82 17.08 0.11
CA PHE A 4 -18.26 15.78 0.52
C PHE A 4 -19.32 14.68 0.58
N ALA A 5 -20.56 15.04 0.95
CA ALA A 5 -21.69 14.11 1.01
C ALA A 5 -22.04 13.48 -0.34
N SER A 6 -21.57 14.04 -1.47
CA SER A 6 -21.78 13.44 -2.79
C SER A 6 -20.71 12.41 -3.17
N PHE A 7 -19.73 12.14 -2.30
CA PHE A 7 -18.68 11.16 -2.56
C PHE A 7 -19.22 9.76 -2.21
N PRO A 8 -19.48 8.89 -3.20
CA PRO A 8 -20.23 7.65 -2.98
C PRO A 8 -19.52 6.65 -2.07
N ASP A 9 -18.18 6.67 -2.06
CA ASP A 9 -17.38 5.71 -1.29
C ASP A 9 -17.02 6.21 0.11
N ALA A 10 -17.29 7.48 0.41
CA ALA A 10 -16.98 8.09 1.70
C ALA A 10 -17.83 7.44 2.82
N HIS A 11 -17.16 6.99 3.87
CA HIS A 11 -17.83 6.33 4.98
C HIS A 11 -18.68 7.33 5.78
N PRO A 12 -19.91 6.97 6.20
CA PRO A 12 -20.80 7.91 6.91
C PRO A 12 -20.17 8.57 8.14
N ALA A 13 -19.35 7.82 8.89
CA ALA A 13 -18.65 8.38 10.05
C ALA A 13 -17.63 9.47 9.67
N VAL A 14 -16.93 9.29 8.55
CA VAL A 14 -15.98 10.28 8.01
C VAL A 14 -16.75 11.53 7.58
N LEU A 15 -17.84 11.37 6.82
CA LEU A 15 -18.70 12.48 6.40
C LEU A 15 -19.27 13.26 7.59
N ALA A 16 -19.71 12.56 8.63
CA ALA A 16 -20.20 13.19 9.85
C ALA A 16 -19.10 13.97 10.58
N SER A 17 -17.87 13.44 10.61
CA SER A 17 -16.73 14.14 11.21
C SER A 17 -16.33 15.37 10.41
N LEU A 18 -16.25 15.28 9.08
CA LEU A 18 -15.96 16.41 8.21
C LEU A 18 -16.98 17.54 8.41
N LYS A 19 -18.27 17.20 8.49
CA LYS A 19 -19.33 18.17 8.78
C LYS A 19 -19.14 18.87 10.13
N ARG A 20 -18.77 18.13 11.19
CA ARG A 20 -18.47 18.72 12.51
C ARG A 20 -17.28 19.67 12.47
N LEU A 21 -16.27 19.36 11.66
CA LEU A 21 -15.09 20.21 11.45
C LEU A 21 -15.38 21.41 10.53
N GLY A 22 -16.60 21.55 9.98
CA GLY A 22 -16.96 22.62 9.05
C GLY A 22 -16.55 22.37 7.60
N PHE A 23 -16.07 21.17 7.26
CA PHE A 23 -15.72 20.78 5.90
C PHE A 23 -16.96 20.25 5.15
N GLU A 24 -17.83 21.14 4.69
CA GLU A 24 -19.03 20.75 3.93
C GLU A 24 -18.75 20.54 2.44
N THR A 25 -17.87 21.36 1.88
CA THR A 25 -17.55 21.36 0.45
C THR A 25 -16.09 20.98 0.22
N ALA A 26 -15.88 20.08 -0.74
CA ALA A 26 -14.56 19.66 -1.17
C ALA A 26 -13.90 20.77 -1.98
N THR A 27 -12.60 20.94 -1.77
CA THR A 27 -11.75 21.77 -2.64
C THR A 27 -11.64 21.16 -4.03
N TYR A 28 -11.12 21.93 -4.99
CA TYR A 28 -10.93 21.45 -6.35
C TYR A 28 -10.09 20.16 -6.38
N VAL A 29 -8.92 20.15 -5.72
CA VAL A 29 -8.04 18.96 -5.70
C VAL A 29 -8.72 17.74 -5.07
N GLN A 30 -9.48 17.92 -3.99
CA GLN A 30 -10.22 16.84 -3.33
C GLN A 30 -11.30 16.25 -4.25
N SER A 31 -12.03 17.10 -4.97
CA SER A 31 -13.06 16.68 -5.91
C SER A 31 -12.52 15.91 -7.12
N GLN A 32 -11.31 16.25 -7.57
CA GLN A 32 -10.64 15.57 -8.67
C GLN A 32 -10.00 14.25 -8.24
N ALA A 33 -9.49 14.17 -7.01
CA ALA A 33 -8.82 12.97 -6.51
C ALA A 33 -9.81 11.84 -6.16
N ALA A 34 -10.98 12.18 -5.61
CA ALA A 34 -11.99 11.22 -5.18
C ALA A 34 -12.34 10.11 -6.19
N PRO A 35 -12.64 10.39 -7.48
CA PRO A 35 -12.95 9.34 -8.45
C PRO A 35 -11.77 8.41 -8.77
N VAL A 36 -10.52 8.90 -8.68
CA VAL A 36 -9.33 8.10 -8.98
C VAL A 36 -9.07 7.07 -7.89
N PHE A 37 -9.22 7.46 -6.62
CA PHE A 37 -9.09 6.54 -5.48
C PHE A 37 -10.10 5.39 -5.55
N ARG A 38 -11.32 5.66 -6.03
CA ARG A 38 -12.37 4.64 -6.22
C ARG A 38 -11.96 3.54 -7.20
N GLU A 39 -11.16 3.87 -8.20
CA GLU A 39 -10.71 2.91 -9.21
C GLU A 39 -9.58 1.99 -8.70
N GLY A 40 -9.12 2.18 -7.45
CA GLY A 40 -8.06 1.38 -6.85
C GLY A 40 -6.71 1.55 -7.55
N ARG A 41 -6.51 2.68 -8.23
CA ARG A 41 -5.26 3.00 -8.93
C ARG A 41 -4.36 3.87 -8.05
N ASP A 42 -3.07 3.81 -8.32
CA ASP A 42 -2.11 4.76 -7.75
C ASP A 42 -2.45 6.19 -8.18
N VAL A 43 -2.37 7.12 -7.23
CA VAL A 43 -2.78 8.52 -7.43
C VAL A 43 -1.60 9.44 -7.17
N VAL A 44 -1.31 10.32 -8.13
CA VAL A 44 -0.40 11.45 -7.93
C VAL A 44 -1.22 12.72 -7.79
N ILE A 45 -1.12 13.36 -6.63
CA ILE A 45 -1.82 14.62 -6.33
C ILE A 45 -0.80 15.77 -6.36
N ALA A 46 -0.80 16.52 -7.46
CA ALA A 46 0.02 17.72 -7.60
C ALA A 46 -0.82 18.97 -7.32
N ALA A 47 -0.64 19.57 -6.15
CA ALA A 47 -1.28 20.83 -5.77
C ALA A 47 -0.42 21.60 -4.77
N GLU A 48 -0.65 22.90 -4.62
CA GLU A 48 0.06 23.77 -3.68
C GLU A 48 -0.29 23.48 -2.21
N THR A 49 0.56 23.93 -1.29
CA THR A 49 0.28 23.84 0.16
C THR A 49 -0.97 24.65 0.50
N GLY A 50 -1.80 24.14 1.41
CA GLY A 50 -3.08 24.78 1.76
C GLY A 50 -4.25 24.43 0.84
N SER A 51 -4.03 23.71 -0.27
CA SER A 51 -5.11 23.28 -1.19
C SER A 51 -6.03 22.17 -0.64
N GLY A 52 -5.73 21.62 0.54
CA GLY A 52 -6.49 20.53 1.14
C GLY A 52 -6.07 19.13 0.69
N LYS A 53 -4.82 18.95 0.24
CA LYS A 53 -4.24 17.65 -0.16
C LYS A 53 -4.40 16.56 0.90
N THR A 54 -4.21 16.89 2.18
CA THR A 54 -4.29 15.92 3.29
C THR A 54 -5.64 15.19 3.32
N LEU A 55 -6.75 15.93 3.30
CA LEU A 55 -8.08 15.30 3.26
C LEU A 55 -8.37 14.60 1.92
N SER A 56 -7.64 14.92 0.85
CA SER A 56 -7.82 14.25 -0.45
C SER A 56 -7.44 12.77 -0.36
N TYR A 57 -6.39 12.42 0.40
CA TYR A 57 -6.01 11.02 0.63
C TYR A 57 -6.60 10.45 1.93
N LEU A 58 -6.77 11.24 3.00
CA LEU A 58 -7.29 10.72 4.26
C LEU A 58 -8.74 10.25 4.15
N VAL A 59 -9.61 11.00 3.46
CA VAL A 59 -11.03 10.64 3.32
C VAL A 59 -11.22 9.25 2.69
N PRO A 60 -10.63 8.93 1.52
CA PRO A 60 -10.76 7.60 0.94
C PRO A 60 -10.06 6.51 1.77
N ILE A 61 -8.87 6.78 2.36
CA ILE A 61 -8.15 5.81 3.20
C ILE A 61 -8.97 5.45 4.45
N PHE A 62 -9.43 6.45 5.21
CA PHE A 62 -10.26 6.23 6.40
C PHE A 62 -11.54 5.50 6.03
N SER A 63 -12.17 5.88 4.92
CA SER A 63 -13.40 5.22 4.47
C SER A 63 -13.18 3.76 4.10
N ASN A 64 -12.04 3.43 3.48
CA ASN A 64 -11.67 2.06 3.14
C ASN A 64 -11.36 1.23 4.39
N LEU A 65 -10.57 1.77 5.32
CA LEU A 65 -10.17 1.07 6.54
C LEU A 65 -11.36 0.82 7.48
N LEU A 66 -12.28 1.77 7.60
CA LEU A 66 -13.51 1.61 8.40
C LEU A 66 -14.46 0.55 7.79
N ARG A 67 -14.49 0.44 6.45
CA ARG A 67 -15.40 -0.48 5.74
C ARG A 67 -14.86 -1.90 5.66
N ASN A 68 -13.58 -2.02 5.33
CA ASN A 68 -12.95 -3.30 4.95
C ASN A 68 -12.00 -3.82 6.03
N GLY A 69 -11.88 -3.11 7.16
CA GLY A 69 -10.87 -3.37 8.18
C GLY A 69 -9.45 -3.24 7.62
N HIS A 70 -8.49 -3.72 8.41
CA HIS A 70 -7.06 -3.71 8.06
C HIS A 70 -6.65 -4.97 7.27
N GLY A 71 -7.65 -5.74 6.83
CA GLY A 71 -7.54 -7.12 6.36
C GLY A 71 -6.22 -7.43 5.66
N SER A 72 -5.42 -8.26 6.33
CA SER A 72 -4.41 -9.06 5.68
C SER A 72 -5.13 -10.07 4.77
N PRO A 73 -4.56 -10.45 3.61
CA PRO A 73 -4.98 -11.66 2.90
C PRO A 73 -4.86 -12.93 3.77
N ARG A 74 -4.15 -12.83 4.90
CA ARG A 74 -4.12 -13.82 5.98
C ARG A 74 -5.49 -13.87 6.65
N GLY A 75 -6.31 -14.82 6.25
CA GLY A 75 -7.46 -15.24 7.05
C GLY A 75 -6.95 -15.87 8.34
N GLU A 76 -6.85 -15.09 9.40
CA GLU A 76 -6.85 -15.65 10.75
C GLU A 76 -8.28 -16.15 11.01
N THR A 77 -8.50 -17.43 10.70
CA THR A 77 -9.61 -18.17 11.30
C THR A 77 -9.25 -18.36 12.77
N ASP A 78 -9.71 -17.45 13.62
CA ASP A 78 -9.83 -17.71 15.05
C ASP A 78 -10.82 -18.87 15.22
N THR A 79 -10.30 -20.09 15.27
CA THR A 79 -11.09 -21.24 15.68
C THR A 79 -11.39 -21.11 17.16
N GLU A 80 -12.68 -21.12 17.47
CA GLU A 80 -13.27 -21.37 18.79
C GLU A 80 -13.04 -20.29 19.86
N THR A 81 -13.61 -19.10 19.66
CA THR A 81 -14.59 -18.50 20.61
C THR A 81 -15.08 -17.16 20.07
N ASP A 82 -16.41 -17.05 19.98
CA ASP A 82 -17.23 -15.83 19.96
C ASP A 82 -16.51 -14.46 19.76
N GLN A 83 -16.84 -13.79 18.65
CA GLN A 83 -16.35 -12.50 18.15
C GLN A 83 -15.00 -12.54 17.40
N THR A 84 -15.08 -12.76 16.08
CA THR A 84 -14.03 -12.56 15.08
C THR A 84 -13.18 -11.31 15.37
N ARG A 85 -12.03 -11.48 16.00
CA ARG A 85 -11.01 -10.43 16.09
C ARG A 85 -10.23 -10.49 14.80
N VAL A 86 -10.75 -9.80 13.77
CA VAL A 86 -9.93 -9.48 12.58
C VAL A 86 -8.63 -8.89 13.10
N ALA A 87 -7.50 -9.57 12.86
CA ALA A 87 -6.18 -9.13 13.27
C ALA A 87 -6.05 -7.63 13.02
N ARG A 88 -6.03 -6.83 14.09
CA ARG A 88 -5.97 -5.37 13.96
C ARG A 88 -4.53 -5.01 13.60
N GLY A 89 -4.24 -4.91 12.30
CA GLY A 89 -2.92 -4.52 11.78
C GLY A 89 -2.88 -3.08 11.27
N THR A 90 -1.70 -2.59 10.92
CA THR A 90 -1.50 -1.25 10.37
C THR A 90 -1.97 -1.14 8.93
N GLY A 91 -3.18 -0.61 8.73
CA GLY A 91 -3.79 -0.50 7.41
C GLY A 91 -3.22 0.59 6.50
N ALA A 92 -2.59 1.64 7.06
CA ALA A 92 -2.01 2.73 6.28
C ALA A 92 -0.68 3.25 6.83
N LEU A 93 0.24 3.60 5.91
CA LEU A 93 1.49 4.29 6.17
C LEU A 93 1.53 5.61 5.41
N ILE A 94 1.72 6.71 6.14
CA ILE A 94 1.89 8.05 5.57
C ILE A 94 3.32 8.52 5.84
N LEU A 95 4.11 8.63 4.79
CA LEU A 95 5.48 9.12 4.82
C LEU A 95 5.49 10.63 4.60
N VAL A 96 6.22 11.34 5.45
CA VAL A 96 6.38 12.81 5.44
C VAL A 96 7.85 13.19 5.66
N PRO A 97 8.34 14.34 5.15
CA PRO A 97 9.77 14.66 5.17
C PRO A 97 10.34 15.00 6.55
N ASN A 98 9.52 15.46 7.50
CA ASN A 98 10.01 15.93 8.80
C ASN A 98 9.00 15.71 9.94
N ALA A 99 9.49 15.77 11.18
CA ALA A 99 8.69 15.51 12.39
C ALA A 99 7.58 16.55 12.63
N SER A 100 7.76 17.80 12.19
CA SER A 100 6.70 18.82 12.28
C SER A 100 5.49 18.39 11.43
N LEU A 101 5.75 17.91 10.20
CA LEU A 101 4.71 17.42 9.32
C LEU A 101 4.08 16.10 9.83
N VAL A 102 4.84 15.26 10.55
CA VAL A 102 4.27 14.09 11.26
C VAL A 102 3.18 14.56 12.23
N THR A 103 3.50 15.52 13.08
CA THR A 103 2.56 16.05 14.07
C THR A 103 1.34 16.71 13.42
N GLN A 104 1.55 17.46 12.32
CA GLN A 104 0.46 18.10 11.59
C GLN A 104 -0.50 17.08 10.97
N VAL A 105 0.00 16.10 10.23
CA VAL A 105 -0.84 15.08 9.59
C VAL A 105 -1.52 14.21 10.65
N LYS A 106 -0.80 13.83 11.72
CA LYS A 106 -1.40 13.09 12.85
C LYS A 106 -2.56 13.87 13.48
N SER A 107 -2.40 15.18 13.68
CA SER A 107 -3.47 16.04 14.23
C SER A 107 -4.70 16.04 13.33
N VAL A 108 -4.54 16.06 12.00
CA VAL A 108 -5.66 15.93 11.07
C VAL A 108 -6.32 14.56 11.20
N CYS A 109 -5.56 13.47 11.29
CA CYS A 109 -6.10 12.13 11.54
C CYS A 109 -6.90 12.07 12.85
N ASP A 110 -6.35 12.58 13.95
CA ASP A 110 -6.99 12.58 15.28
C ASP A 110 -8.23 13.48 15.33
N SER A 111 -8.32 14.51 14.48
CA SER A 111 -9.51 15.36 14.36
C SER A 111 -10.70 14.66 13.71
N LEU A 112 -10.45 13.55 12.99
CA LEU A 112 -11.51 12.72 12.43
C LEU A 112 -12.05 11.81 13.53
N VAL A 113 -13.10 12.28 14.20
CA VAL A 113 -13.70 11.65 15.38
C VAL A 113 -15.14 11.21 15.14
N ASP A 114 -15.65 10.29 15.95
CA ASP A 114 -17.06 9.92 16.00
C ASP A 114 -17.94 10.98 16.70
N ALA A 115 -19.19 10.65 17.01
CA ALA A 115 -20.11 11.57 17.69
C ALA A 115 -19.74 11.85 19.15
N ASN A 116 -18.91 11.00 19.77
CA ASN A 116 -18.47 11.12 21.15
C ASN A 116 -17.08 11.77 21.28
N GLY A 117 -16.47 12.17 20.16
CA GLY A 117 -15.12 12.75 20.14
C GLY A 117 -14.00 11.70 20.17
N VAL A 118 -14.31 10.42 19.93
CA VAL A 118 -13.30 9.36 19.85
C VAL A 118 -12.74 9.30 18.43
N PRO A 119 -11.40 9.27 18.22
CA PRO A 119 -10.82 9.12 16.89
C PRO A 119 -11.38 7.92 16.13
N LEU A 120 -11.70 8.12 14.84
CA LEU A 120 -12.27 7.08 13.99
C LEU A 120 -11.29 5.92 13.75
N LEU A 121 -9.99 6.23 13.74
CA LEU A 121 -8.90 5.27 13.58
C LEU A 121 -7.78 5.59 14.56
N LYS A 122 -7.14 4.55 15.11
CA LYS A 122 -5.95 4.67 15.95
C LYS A 122 -4.76 5.10 15.11
N THR A 123 -4.31 6.33 15.30
CA THR A 123 -3.18 6.90 14.56
C THR A 123 -1.98 7.11 15.49
N VAL A 124 -0.81 6.63 15.07
CA VAL A 124 0.47 6.97 15.72
C VAL A 124 1.32 7.84 14.79
N GLY A 125 1.99 8.83 15.36
CA GLY A 125 3.03 9.59 14.69
C GLY A 125 4.38 9.14 15.23
N LEU A 126 5.27 8.65 14.38
CA LEU A 126 6.63 8.25 14.78
C LEU A 126 7.53 9.48 14.77
N THR A 127 8.01 9.83 15.95
CA THR A 127 8.94 10.94 16.21
C THR A 127 10.09 10.40 17.08
N PRO A 128 11.17 11.16 17.29
CA PRO A 128 12.23 10.72 18.23
C PRO A 128 11.72 10.34 19.62
N ASP A 129 10.60 10.95 20.05
CA ASP A 129 9.99 10.74 21.37
C ASP A 129 8.81 9.74 21.36
N ALA A 130 8.43 9.21 20.19
CA ALA A 130 7.28 8.33 20.03
C ALA A 130 7.59 7.17 19.06
N SER A 131 7.56 5.94 19.57
CA SER A 131 7.79 4.72 18.81
C SER A 131 6.50 3.93 18.57
N LEU A 132 6.59 2.91 17.72
CA LEU A 132 5.47 2.01 17.47
C LEU A 132 5.10 1.23 18.75
N PRO A 133 3.83 1.20 19.18
CA PRO A 133 3.41 0.43 20.33
C PRO A 133 3.68 -1.06 20.15
N ALA A 134 4.28 -1.70 21.17
CA ALA A 134 4.57 -3.14 21.15
C ALA A 134 3.32 -4.02 21.30
N ARG A 135 2.27 -3.48 21.92
CA ARG A 135 0.96 -4.10 22.09
C ARG A 135 -0.06 -3.11 21.58
N ASP A 136 -1.06 -3.61 20.85
CA ASP A 136 -2.12 -2.80 20.23
C ASP A 136 -1.65 -1.99 19.01
N ALA A 137 -1.59 -2.65 17.84
CA ALA A 137 -1.13 -2.02 16.62
C ALA A 137 -2.03 -0.82 16.23
N PRO A 138 -1.43 0.26 15.70
CA PRO A 138 -2.17 1.39 15.14
C PRO A 138 -2.76 1.04 13.79
N ASP A 139 -3.90 1.64 13.47
CA ASP A 139 -4.56 1.50 12.17
C ASP A 139 -3.82 2.34 11.11
N VAL A 140 -3.25 3.48 11.53
CA VAL A 140 -2.52 4.43 10.69
C VAL A 140 -1.19 4.81 11.36
N VAL A 141 -0.11 4.72 10.59
CA VAL A 141 1.22 5.22 10.99
C VAL A 141 1.58 6.43 10.15
N VAL A 142 1.96 7.52 10.80
CA VAL A 142 2.53 8.72 10.16
C VAL A 142 3.99 8.81 10.58
N ALA A 143 4.93 8.87 9.63
CA ALA A 143 6.35 8.80 9.98
C ALA A 143 7.25 9.48 8.95
N THR A 144 8.46 9.85 9.39
CA THR A 144 9.54 10.12 8.44
C THR A 144 10.08 8.81 7.86
N PRO A 145 10.67 8.80 6.65
CA PRO A 145 11.22 7.58 6.07
C PRO A 145 12.23 6.88 6.97
N ALA A 146 13.08 7.62 7.68
CA ALA A 146 14.05 7.04 8.60
C ALA A 146 13.36 6.30 9.75
N ARG A 147 12.35 6.91 10.39
CA ARG A 147 11.59 6.28 11.48
C ARG A 147 10.75 5.11 10.99
N ALA A 148 10.10 5.23 9.84
CA ALA A 148 9.36 4.11 9.25
C ALA A 148 10.28 2.91 8.96
N ALA A 149 11.47 3.15 8.42
CA ALA A 149 12.45 2.10 8.17
C ALA A 149 12.95 1.44 9.49
N GLU A 150 13.10 2.20 10.57
CA GLU A 150 13.55 1.71 11.87
C GLU A 150 12.46 0.93 12.62
N ASP A 151 11.25 1.48 12.71
CA ASP A 151 10.15 0.92 13.52
C ASP A 151 9.35 -0.17 12.79
N LEU A 152 9.20 -0.04 11.46
CA LEU A 152 8.31 -0.91 10.68
C LEU A 152 9.06 -1.98 9.90
N CYS A 153 10.34 -1.77 9.59
CA CYS A 153 11.11 -2.71 8.78
C CYS A 153 12.22 -3.36 9.61
N ARG A 154 12.62 -4.56 9.22
CA ARG A 154 13.84 -5.21 9.67
C ARG A 154 14.69 -5.45 8.45
N PHE A 155 15.94 -5.02 8.48
CA PHE A 155 16.89 -5.26 7.41
C PHE A 155 18.00 -6.16 7.97
N SER A 156 18.23 -7.32 7.35
CA SER A 156 19.34 -8.19 7.74
C SER A 156 20.67 -7.50 7.40
N GLU A 157 21.68 -7.69 8.27
CA GLU A 157 23.00 -7.10 8.10
C GLU A 157 23.63 -7.59 6.77
N GLY A 158 24.17 -6.66 5.97
CA GLY A 158 24.68 -6.96 4.63
C GLY A 158 23.62 -7.28 3.56
N ALA A 159 22.33 -7.17 3.87
CA ALA A 159 21.24 -7.44 2.94
C ALA A 159 20.04 -6.50 3.13
N TRP A 160 20.32 -5.21 2.96
CA TRP A 160 19.34 -4.12 2.89
C TRP A 160 18.10 -4.42 2.01
N ARG A 161 18.26 -5.24 0.96
CA ARG A 161 17.19 -5.61 0.02
C ARG A 161 16.36 -6.82 0.45
N ARG A 162 16.76 -7.50 1.53
CA ARG A 162 16.07 -8.65 2.13
C ARG A 162 15.34 -8.26 3.40
N GLY A 163 14.86 -7.03 3.47
CA GLY A 163 14.07 -6.59 4.60
C GLY A 163 12.69 -7.25 4.63
N ASN A 164 12.12 -7.34 5.82
CA ASN A 164 10.74 -7.75 6.08
C ASN A 164 10.06 -6.70 6.95
N PHE A 165 8.73 -6.74 7.05
CA PHE A 165 8.06 -6.00 8.11
C PHE A 165 8.49 -6.52 9.49
N SER A 166 8.52 -5.62 10.47
CA SER A 166 8.63 -5.96 11.88
C SER A 166 7.46 -6.85 12.29
N LYS A 167 7.64 -7.69 13.32
CA LYS A 167 6.59 -8.60 13.85
C LYS A 167 5.28 -7.87 14.23
N ASN A 168 5.34 -6.55 14.42
CA ASN A 168 4.19 -5.70 14.78
C ASN A 168 3.38 -5.19 13.57
N VAL A 169 3.83 -5.47 12.34
CA VAL A 169 3.19 -5.02 11.09
C VAL A 169 2.97 -6.24 10.20
N THR A 170 1.71 -6.58 9.93
CA THR A 170 1.36 -7.77 9.15
C THR A 170 1.09 -7.47 7.68
N PHE A 171 0.52 -6.30 7.39
CA PHE A 171 0.18 -5.86 6.03
C PHE A 171 -0.14 -4.38 6.04
N ILE A 172 0.32 -3.62 5.03
CA ILE A 172 -0.02 -2.22 4.83
C ILE A 172 -0.78 -2.10 3.51
N ARG A 173 -2.03 -1.63 3.55
CA ARG A 173 -2.89 -1.53 2.35
C ARG A 173 -2.68 -0.21 1.61
N HIS A 174 -2.47 0.88 2.35
CA HIS A 174 -2.38 2.22 1.78
C HIS A 174 -1.03 2.83 2.13
N VAL A 175 -0.32 3.34 1.13
CA VAL A 175 0.95 4.05 1.33
C VAL A 175 0.84 5.43 0.69
N VAL A 176 1.17 6.47 1.46
CA VAL A 176 1.11 7.87 1.02
C VAL A 176 2.51 8.49 1.16
N PHE A 177 2.91 9.25 0.14
CA PHE A 177 4.11 10.08 0.15
C PHE A 177 3.68 11.55 0.12
N ASP A 178 3.59 12.18 1.29
CA ASP A 178 3.28 13.61 1.37
C ASP A 178 4.57 14.43 1.21
N GLU A 179 4.51 15.49 0.42
CA GLU A 179 5.70 16.23 -0.06
C GLU A 179 6.70 15.28 -0.77
N ALA A 180 6.18 14.50 -1.73
CA ALA A 180 6.92 13.47 -2.46
C ALA A 180 8.18 14.00 -3.17
N ASP A 181 8.19 15.25 -3.60
CA ASP A 181 9.36 15.92 -4.18
C ASP A 181 10.52 16.01 -3.18
N GLN A 182 10.24 16.31 -1.91
CA GLN A 182 11.24 16.26 -0.85
C GLN A 182 11.62 14.83 -0.50
N LEU A 183 10.64 13.93 -0.35
CA LEU A 183 10.89 12.52 0.01
C LEU A 183 11.71 11.75 -1.04
N LEU A 184 11.56 12.10 -2.31
CA LEU A 184 12.26 11.47 -3.44
C LEU A 184 13.54 12.19 -3.83
N SER A 185 13.97 13.18 -3.03
CA SER A 185 15.23 13.92 -3.24
C SER A 185 16.16 13.80 -2.02
N GLY A 186 17.46 14.04 -2.28
CA GLY A 186 18.48 14.11 -1.23
C GLY A 186 18.60 12.85 -0.35
N GLY A 187 18.73 13.05 0.96
CA GLY A 187 19.02 12.00 1.94
C GLY A 187 17.84 11.05 2.28
N TYR A 188 16.61 11.38 1.86
CA TYR A 188 15.42 10.56 2.13
C TYR A 188 15.27 9.39 1.15
N LEU A 189 15.88 9.49 -0.02
CA LEU A 189 15.70 8.52 -1.09
C LEU A 189 16.13 7.10 -0.68
N ARG A 190 17.22 6.99 0.10
CA ARG A 190 17.70 5.69 0.58
C ARG A 190 16.64 5.01 1.44
N PRO A 191 16.21 5.54 2.61
CA PRO A 191 15.20 4.88 3.44
C PRO A 191 13.87 4.67 2.72
N VAL A 192 13.43 5.61 1.86
CA VAL A 192 12.22 5.43 1.04
C VAL A 192 12.32 4.17 0.16
N ARG A 193 13.44 3.97 -0.54
CA ARG A 193 13.63 2.78 -1.39
C ARG A 193 13.54 1.47 -0.61
N GLY A 194 14.03 1.43 0.63
CA GLY A 194 13.98 0.22 1.44
C GLY A 194 12.58 -0.14 1.88
N ILE A 195 11.82 0.88 2.27
CA ILE A 195 10.39 0.70 2.58
C ILE A 195 9.66 0.15 1.36
N PHE A 196 9.95 0.67 0.16
CA PHE A 196 9.40 0.12 -1.09
C PHE A 196 9.83 -1.33 -1.34
N ASP A 197 11.11 -1.67 -1.16
CA ASP A 197 11.61 -3.04 -1.35
C ASP A 197 10.83 -4.02 -0.44
N VAL A 198 10.58 -3.64 0.81
CA VAL A 198 9.78 -4.43 1.78
C VAL A 198 8.32 -4.53 1.33
N LEU A 199 7.67 -3.40 1.02
CA LEU A 199 6.27 -3.37 0.56
C LEU A 199 6.04 -4.25 -0.66
N TYR A 200 6.91 -4.15 -1.67
CA TYR A 200 6.81 -4.89 -2.91
C TYR A 200 7.07 -6.39 -2.71
N ARG A 201 8.00 -6.75 -1.83
CA ARG A 201 8.24 -8.15 -1.46
C ARG A 201 6.99 -8.76 -0.81
N GLU A 202 6.40 -8.07 0.16
CA GLU A 202 5.20 -8.51 0.87
C GLU A 202 3.99 -8.64 -0.06
N GLU A 203 3.78 -7.67 -0.95
CA GLU A 203 2.73 -7.74 -1.98
C GLU A 203 2.92 -8.97 -2.87
N LYS A 204 4.16 -9.23 -3.31
CA LYS A 204 4.47 -10.37 -4.18
C LYS A 204 4.28 -11.71 -3.47
N LEU A 205 4.70 -11.82 -2.21
CA LEU A 205 4.51 -13.00 -1.38
C LEU A 205 3.02 -13.29 -1.16
N ALA A 206 2.25 -12.25 -0.80
CA ALA A 206 0.80 -12.34 -0.69
C ALA A 206 0.15 -12.81 -2.01
N ALA A 207 0.60 -12.28 -3.16
CA ALA A 207 0.11 -12.66 -4.48
C ALA A 207 0.51 -14.09 -4.92
N LEU A 208 1.42 -14.74 -4.19
CA LEU A 208 1.84 -16.13 -4.38
C LEU A 208 1.28 -17.06 -3.29
N GLY A 209 0.59 -16.53 -2.28
CA GLY A 209 0.13 -17.30 -1.13
C GLY A 209 1.26 -17.81 -0.24
N LEU A 210 2.45 -17.18 -0.28
CA LEU A 210 3.63 -17.56 0.50
C LEU A 210 3.83 -16.62 1.68
N THR A 211 4.44 -17.11 2.76
CA THR A 211 4.86 -16.32 3.93
C THR A 211 6.38 -16.40 4.09
N VAL A 212 7.00 -15.31 4.57
CA VAL A 212 8.32 -15.40 5.21
C VAL A 212 8.05 -15.44 6.69
N ASP A 213 8.29 -16.57 7.34
CA ASP A 213 8.25 -16.60 8.78
C ASP A 213 9.42 -15.76 9.30
N ALA A 214 9.12 -14.83 10.21
CA ALA A 214 10.08 -13.91 10.80
C ALA A 214 11.08 -14.61 11.75
N GLU A 215 11.29 -15.91 11.59
CA GLU A 215 12.10 -16.79 12.44
C GLU A 215 13.19 -17.56 11.69
N GLU A 216 13.27 -17.50 10.35
CA GLU A 216 14.41 -18.08 9.62
C GLU A 216 15.64 -17.17 9.63
N ASP A 217 16.15 -16.88 10.83
CA ASP A 217 17.57 -16.62 11.05
C ASP A 217 18.09 -17.76 11.94
N ASP A 218 18.01 -19.00 11.46
CA ASP A 218 18.58 -20.16 12.14
C ASP A 218 19.92 -20.53 11.50
N GLU A 219 20.98 -20.46 12.30
CA GLU A 219 22.33 -20.97 12.05
C GLU A 219 22.39 -22.51 11.88
N SER A 220 21.37 -23.14 11.27
CA SER A 220 21.36 -24.57 11.04
C SER A 220 21.44 -24.88 9.54
N GLY A 221 22.59 -25.46 9.15
CA GLY A 221 22.88 -25.87 7.79
C GLY A 221 22.04 -27.06 7.33
N ASN A 222 20.74 -26.85 7.12
CA ASN A 222 19.86 -27.83 6.49
C ASN A 222 19.26 -27.28 5.19
N GLU A 223 19.03 -28.20 4.25
CA GLU A 223 18.92 -27.96 2.82
C GLU A 223 17.84 -26.93 2.42
N LYS A 224 18.25 -26.03 1.53
CA LYS A 224 17.50 -24.91 0.97
C LYS A 224 16.11 -25.33 0.46
N GLU A 225 15.05 -24.93 1.16
CA GLU A 225 13.84 -24.55 0.45
C GLU A 225 14.19 -23.41 -0.52
N PRO A 226 13.57 -23.33 -1.72
CA PRO A 226 13.95 -22.33 -2.71
C PRO A 226 13.41 -20.97 -2.25
N GLY A 227 14.12 -20.34 -1.31
CA GLY A 227 14.03 -18.92 -1.04
C GLY A 227 14.06 -18.18 -2.38
N TRP A 228 13.23 -17.13 -2.47
CA TRP A 228 13.01 -16.41 -3.71
C TRP A 228 14.33 -16.11 -4.45
N SER A 229 14.54 -16.79 -5.58
CA SER A 229 15.78 -16.72 -6.36
C SER A 229 16.10 -15.34 -6.95
N GLY A 230 15.14 -14.41 -6.88
CA GLY A 230 15.35 -13.01 -7.24
C GLY A 230 16.29 -12.27 -6.28
N ASP A 231 16.49 -12.76 -5.06
CA ASP A 231 17.42 -12.17 -4.08
C ASP A 231 18.88 -12.54 -4.34
N ALA A 232 19.15 -13.72 -4.92
CA ALA A 232 20.51 -14.24 -5.11
C ALA A 232 21.31 -13.48 -6.19
N ALA A 233 20.63 -12.75 -7.08
CA ALA A 233 21.25 -11.97 -8.16
C ALA A 233 21.48 -10.49 -7.79
N ARG A 234 21.18 -10.08 -6.55
CA ARG A 234 21.17 -8.66 -6.14
C ARG A 234 22.52 -8.21 -5.61
N GLY A 235 23.05 -7.12 -6.15
CA GLY A 235 24.18 -6.41 -5.56
C GLY A 235 23.82 -5.87 -4.16
N VAL A 236 24.79 -5.91 -3.25
CA VAL A 236 24.66 -5.48 -1.84
C VAL A 236 24.25 -4.00 -1.72
N ASP A 237 24.70 -3.18 -2.67
CA ASP A 237 24.31 -1.79 -2.88
C ASP A 237 23.83 -1.63 -4.33
N GLY A 238 22.51 -1.75 -4.55
CA GLY A 238 21.94 -1.65 -5.91
C GLY A 238 22.09 -0.24 -6.50
N ASP A 239 22.66 -0.13 -7.71
CA ASP A 239 22.57 1.09 -8.53
C ASP A 239 21.08 1.40 -8.81
N ALA A 240 20.73 2.68 -8.92
CA ALA A 240 19.37 3.15 -9.20
C ALA A 240 18.74 2.54 -10.47
N ARG A 241 19.58 2.04 -11.39
CA ARG A 241 19.17 1.32 -12.60
C ARG A 241 18.62 -0.07 -12.32
N ASP A 242 19.19 -0.80 -11.36
CA ASP A 242 18.73 -2.15 -11.00
C ASP A 242 17.41 -2.11 -10.24
N TRP A 243 17.22 -1.09 -9.38
CA TRP A 243 16.00 -0.93 -8.60
C TRP A 243 14.72 -0.83 -9.46
N ARG A 244 14.76 -0.13 -10.61
CA ARG A 244 13.62 -0.05 -11.54
C ARG A 244 13.30 -1.38 -12.23
N LEU A 245 14.31 -2.20 -12.49
CA LEU A 245 14.12 -3.51 -13.14
C LEU A 245 13.48 -4.49 -12.15
N ASP A 246 13.84 -4.39 -10.88
CA ASP A 246 13.32 -5.26 -9.81
C ASP A 246 11.85 -5.01 -9.47
N HIS A 247 11.38 -3.77 -9.61
CA HIS A 247 10.00 -3.34 -9.35
C HIS A 247 9.16 -3.24 -10.62
N ARG A 248 9.60 -3.85 -11.73
CA ARG A 248 8.79 -3.92 -12.94
C ARG A 248 7.53 -4.74 -12.64
N ASP A 249 6.39 -4.11 -12.83
CA ASP A 249 5.05 -4.57 -12.49
C ASP A 249 4.81 -6.07 -12.77
N VAL A 250 4.72 -6.87 -11.71
CA VAL A 250 4.50 -8.33 -11.79
C VAL A 250 3.14 -8.65 -12.41
N ASN A 251 2.17 -7.73 -12.26
CA ASN A 251 0.87 -7.85 -12.89
C ASN A 251 0.96 -7.64 -14.40
N HIS A 252 1.87 -6.79 -14.89
CA HIS A 252 2.12 -6.67 -16.31
C HIS A 252 2.67 -7.97 -16.91
N GLU A 253 3.59 -8.67 -16.22
CA GLU A 253 4.06 -9.98 -16.68
C GLU A 253 2.99 -11.08 -16.60
N LYS A 254 2.17 -11.10 -15.55
CA LYS A 254 1.01 -12.02 -15.45
C LYS A 254 0.00 -11.74 -16.57
N LEU A 255 -0.34 -10.47 -16.84
CA LEU A 255 -1.23 -10.06 -17.93
C LEU A 255 -0.65 -10.37 -19.31
N VAL A 256 0.66 -10.19 -19.52
CA VAL A 256 1.35 -10.53 -20.77
C VAL A 256 1.40 -12.05 -20.96
N LYS A 257 1.69 -12.82 -19.91
CA LYS A 257 1.68 -14.30 -19.96
C LYS A 257 0.26 -14.84 -20.17
N GLN A 258 -0.75 -14.26 -19.54
CA GLN A 258 -2.15 -14.64 -19.72
C GLN A 258 -2.66 -14.26 -21.13
N LYS A 259 -2.28 -13.10 -21.67
CA LYS A 259 -2.53 -12.73 -23.09
C LYS A 259 -1.79 -13.64 -24.08
N ALA A 260 -0.56 -14.03 -23.79
CA ALA A 260 0.21 -14.96 -24.62
C ALA A 260 -0.40 -16.37 -24.61
N GLN A 261 -0.95 -16.82 -23.48
CA GLN A 261 -1.61 -18.12 -23.33
C GLN A 261 -2.99 -18.17 -24.01
N ILE A 262 -3.70 -17.04 -24.07
CA ILE A 262 -4.93 -16.87 -24.85
C ILE A 262 -4.62 -16.83 -26.36
N SER A 263 -3.53 -16.17 -26.76
CA SER A 263 -3.05 -16.14 -28.15
C SER A 263 -2.55 -17.52 -28.65
N GLY A 264 -1.93 -18.31 -27.77
CA GLY A 264 -1.38 -19.64 -28.08
C GLY A 264 -2.41 -20.77 -28.27
N LYS A 265 -3.63 -20.62 -27.73
CA LYS A 265 -4.71 -21.64 -27.88
C LYS A 265 -5.52 -21.52 -29.18
N GLY A 266 -5.17 -20.59 -30.07
CA GLY A 266 -5.88 -20.33 -31.34
C GLY A 266 -5.41 -21.10 -32.57
N LYS A 267 -4.39 -21.98 -32.49
CA LYS A 267 -3.99 -22.83 -33.63
C LYS A 267 -4.45 -24.28 -33.44
N GLY A 268 -5.76 -24.48 -33.63
CA GLY A 268 -6.31 -25.78 -34.01
C GLY A 268 -6.06 -26.07 -35.50
N PRO A 269 -6.09 -27.34 -35.93
CA PRO A 269 -5.53 -27.78 -37.20
C PRO A 269 -6.35 -27.27 -38.40
N ALA A 270 -5.63 -26.98 -39.48
CA ALA A 270 -6.22 -26.68 -40.79
C ALA A 270 -7.11 -27.84 -41.25
N LEU A 271 -8.43 -27.66 -41.18
CA LEU A 271 -9.38 -28.49 -41.89
C LEU A 271 -9.41 -28.02 -43.34
N GLY A 272 -8.84 -28.84 -44.23
CA GLY A 272 -9.00 -28.70 -45.66
C GLY A 272 -10.46 -28.86 -46.06
N GLY A 273 -11.02 -27.83 -46.68
CA GLY A 273 -12.31 -27.86 -47.34
C GLY A 273 -12.15 -27.42 -48.79
N LYS A 274 -12.12 -28.39 -49.70
CA LYS A 274 -12.43 -28.18 -51.12
C LYS A 274 -13.91 -27.80 -51.23
N GLY A 275 -14.23 -26.80 -52.05
CA GLY A 275 -15.60 -26.49 -52.46
C GLY A 275 -15.72 -25.07 -52.99
N GLY A 276 -15.46 -24.89 -54.29
CA GLY A 276 -15.61 -23.62 -54.97
C GLY A 276 -17.03 -23.36 -55.47
N VAL A 277 -17.41 -22.09 -55.52
CA VAL A 277 -18.32 -21.37 -56.46
C VAL A 277 -18.01 -19.88 -56.20
N GLY A 278 -17.73 -18.94 -57.10
CA GLY A 278 -17.90 -18.85 -58.54
C GLY A 278 -18.89 -17.74 -58.92
N VAL A 279 -18.53 -16.45 -58.83
CA VAL A 279 -19.17 -15.29 -59.52
C VAL A 279 -18.12 -14.15 -59.51
N GLY A 280 -17.66 -13.49 -60.59
CA GLY A 280 -18.27 -13.24 -61.90
C GLY A 280 -18.61 -11.76 -61.99
N ALA A 281 -17.76 -10.96 -62.64
CA ALA A 281 -18.02 -9.55 -62.93
C ALA A 281 -19.29 -9.38 -63.80
N GLY A 282 -20.05 -8.31 -63.56
CA GLY A 282 -21.23 -7.92 -64.34
C GLY A 282 -22.36 -7.44 -63.45
#